data_AF-A0A847JEL6-F1
#
_entry.id   AF-A0A847JEL6-F1
#
_cell.length_a   1.000
_cell.length_b   1.000
_cell.length_c   1.000
_cell.angle_alpha   90.00
_cell.angle_beta   90.00
_cell.angle_gamma   90.00
#
_symmetry.space_group_name_H-M   'P 1'
#
loop_
_entity.id
_entity.type
_entity.pdbx_description
1 polymer ?
#
loop_
_entity_poly.entity_id
_entity_poly.type
_entity_poly.pdbx_seq_one_letter_code
_entity_poly.pdbx_strand_id
1 'polypeptide(L)'
;QAGDLVLRRLASALVAWLRRTDVVGRYGGEEFGVLLLDTSPERAAPVIDAFRRHFSGLEMVAGGASFHVTFSAGIAGIGRTGDTAGLVAAADRALYRAKSDGRDRVVIDDGRSGPVATARPVDRGAAVRATSVGRAER
;
A
#
# COMPACT_ATOMS: atom_id res chain seq x y z
N GLN A 1 0.76 13.57 18.42
CA GLN A 1 0.40 14.42 17.27
C GLN A 1 1.36 14.28 16.08
N ALA A 2 2.66 14.01 16.27
CA ALA A 2 3.60 13.80 15.15
C ALA A 2 3.22 12.60 14.25
N GLY A 3 2.75 11.48 14.81
CA GLY A 3 2.30 10.32 14.03
C GLY A 3 1.16 10.65 13.05
N ASP A 4 0.12 11.34 13.50
CA ASP A 4 -0.99 11.77 12.63
C ASP A 4 -0.53 12.69 11.50
N LEU A 5 0.45 13.57 11.77
CA LEU A 5 1.05 14.43 10.74
C LEU A 5 1.71 13.57 9.66
N VAL A 6 2.52 12.58 10.06
CA VAL A 6 3.20 11.66 9.14
C VAL A 6 2.18 10.91 8.28
N LEU A 7 1.14 10.33 8.89
CA LEU A 7 0.13 9.56 8.16
C LEU A 7 -0.65 10.42 7.18
N ARG A 8 -1.01 11.66 7.56
CA ARG A 8 -1.68 12.62 6.66
C ARG A 8 -0.78 13.03 5.50
N ARG A 9 0.50 13.33 5.77
CA ARG A 9 1.48 13.68 4.74
C ARG A 9 1.72 12.54 3.77
N LEU A 10 1.85 11.31 4.27
CA LEU A 10 2.00 10.11 3.45
C LEU A 10 0.80 9.92 2.53
N ALA A 11 -0.42 9.98 3.07
CA ALA A 11 -1.65 9.84 2.29
C ALA A 11 -1.74 10.90 1.19
N SER A 12 -1.55 12.18 1.52
CA SER A 12 -1.62 13.27 0.53
C SER A 12 -0.52 13.15 -0.53
N ALA A 13 0.69 12.78 -0.14
CA ALA A 13 1.80 12.61 -1.07
C ALA A 13 1.58 11.41 -2.02
N LEU A 14 1.04 10.29 -1.53
CA LEU A 14 0.68 9.13 -2.36
C LEU A 14 -0.40 9.49 -3.39
N VAL A 15 -1.47 10.17 -2.96
CA VAL A 15 -2.56 10.58 -3.86
C VAL A 15 -2.07 11.54 -4.94
N ALA A 16 -1.13 12.42 -4.61
CA ALA A 16 -0.53 13.34 -5.59
C ALA A 16 0.48 12.67 -6.53
N TRP A 17 1.17 11.63 -6.04
CA TRP A 17 2.21 10.93 -6.81
C TRP A 17 1.64 9.92 -7.82
N LEU A 18 0.55 9.24 -7.44
CA LEU A 18 -0.01 8.14 -8.20
C LEU A 18 -1.02 8.61 -9.25
N ARG A 19 -1.34 7.74 -10.21
CA ARG A 19 -2.31 8.06 -11.27
C ARG A 19 -3.71 8.07 -10.68
N ARG A 20 -4.63 8.79 -11.34
CA ARG A 20 -6.05 8.80 -10.96
C ARG A 20 -6.72 7.43 -10.95
N THR A 21 -6.18 6.48 -11.71
CA THR A 21 -6.66 5.09 -11.79
C THR A 21 -6.17 4.23 -10.64
N ASP A 22 -5.07 4.61 -9.99
CA ASP A 22 -4.48 3.87 -8.89
C ASP A 22 -5.25 4.17 -7.59
N VAL A 23 -5.33 3.18 -6.70
CA VAL A 23 -6.11 3.28 -5.46
C VAL A 23 -5.18 3.28 -4.26
N VAL A 24 -5.39 4.21 -3.34
CA VAL A 24 -4.70 4.28 -2.05
C VAL A 24 -5.73 4.02 -0.95
N GLY A 25 -5.43 3.09 -0.05
CA GLY A 25 -6.26 2.77 1.11
C GLY A 25 -5.44 2.74 2.39
N ARG A 26 -6.05 3.08 3.52
CA ARG A 26 -5.47 2.84 4.84
C ARG A 26 -6.02 1.53 5.38
N TYR A 27 -5.16 0.54 5.53
CA TYR A 27 -5.52 -0.83 5.92
C TYR A 27 -5.64 -1.00 7.44
N GLY A 28 -4.90 -0.20 8.21
CA GLY A 28 -4.87 -0.26 9.66
C GLY A 28 -4.35 1.02 10.30
N GLY A 29 -3.96 0.93 11.58
CA GLY A 29 -3.50 2.07 12.38
C GLY A 29 -2.40 2.88 11.69
N GLU A 30 -1.39 2.24 11.14
CA GLU A 30 -0.25 2.92 10.48
C GLU A 30 0.07 2.33 9.10
N GLU A 31 -0.85 1.55 8.54
CA GLU A 31 -0.61 0.76 7.33
C GLU A 31 -1.41 1.29 6.14
N PHE A 32 -0.73 1.45 5.01
CA PHE A 32 -1.32 1.85 3.74
C PHE A 32 -1.17 0.73 2.71
N GLY A 33 -2.23 0.48 1.97
CA GLY A 33 -2.24 -0.35 0.77
C GLY A 33 -2.34 0.53 -0.48
N VAL A 34 -1.66 0.13 -1.54
CA VAL A 34 -1.73 0.77 -2.85
C VAL A 34 -2.01 -0.29 -3.91
N LEU A 35 -3.02 -0.04 -4.75
CA LEU A 35 -3.33 -0.86 -5.92
C LEU A 35 -2.95 -0.07 -7.18
N LEU A 36 -1.94 -0.55 -7.89
CA LEU A 36 -1.53 0.00 -9.18
C LEU A 36 -2.20 -0.81 -10.29
N LEU A 37 -3.08 -0.18 -11.05
CA LEU A 37 -3.80 -0.86 -12.11
C LEU A 37 -2.89 -1.06 -13.34
N ASP A 38 -3.08 -2.18 -14.04
CA ASP A 38 -2.34 -2.54 -15.26
C ASP A 38 -0.81 -2.43 -15.13
N THR A 39 -0.30 -2.71 -13.93
CA THR A 39 1.10 -2.53 -13.58
C THR A 39 1.66 -3.82 -12.98
N SER A 40 2.69 -4.39 -13.62
CA SER A 40 3.40 -5.55 -13.07
C SER A 40 4.29 -5.15 -11.88
N PRO A 41 4.65 -6.07 -10.99
CA PRO A 41 5.54 -5.77 -9.86
C PRO A 41 6.85 -5.10 -10.25
N GLU A 42 7.44 -5.51 -11.37
CA GLU A 42 8.71 -4.99 -11.89
C GLU A 42 8.58 -3.55 -12.38
N ARG A 43 7.38 -3.16 -12.86
CA ARG A 43 7.06 -1.78 -13.23
C ARG A 43 6.64 -0.94 -12.01
N ALA A 44 5.99 -1.56 -11.03
CA ALA A 44 5.56 -0.91 -9.79
C ALA A 44 6.75 -0.51 -8.92
N ALA A 45 7.73 -1.40 -8.75
CA ALA A 45 8.87 -1.20 -7.87
C ALA A 45 9.64 0.11 -8.09
N PRO A 46 10.07 0.49 -9.31
CA PRO A 46 10.75 1.76 -9.51
C PRO A 46 9.88 2.98 -9.22
N VAL A 47 8.56 2.90 -9.47
CA VAL A 47 7.62 4.01 -9.17
C VAL A 47 7.50 4.22 -7.66
N ILE A 48 7.34 3.13 -6.90
CA ILE A 48 7.21 3.18 -5.44
C ILE A 48 8.55 3.52 -4.77
N ASP A 49 9.69 3.04 -5.29
CA ASP A 49 11.00 3.40 -4.74
C ASP A 49 11.37 4.87 -5.03
N ALA A 50 10.99 5.40 -6.19
CA ALA A 50 11.13 6.83 -6.47
C ALA A 50 10.27 7.66 -5.50
N PHE A 51 9.03 7.24 -5.24
CA PHE A 51 8.18 7.86 -4.23
C PHE A 51 8.81 7.79 -2.84
N ARG A 52 9.36 6.63 -2.45
CA ARG A 52 10.05 6.44 -1.16
C ARG A 52 11.16 7.44 -0.96
N ARG A 53 12.05 7.58 -1.95
CA ARG A 53 13.17 8.53 -1.92
C ARG A 53 12.68 9.98 -1.85
N HIS A 54 11.64 10.33 -2.62
CA HIS A 54 11.03 11.66 -2.55
C HIS A 54 10.46 11.95 -1.16
N PHE A 55 9.66 11.03 -0.61
CA PHE A 55 9.02 11.18 0.68
C PHE A 55 10.04 11.28 1.83
N SER A 56 11.12 10.49 1.79
CA SER A 56 12.18 10.55 2.80
C SER A 56 12.92 11.88 2.86
N GLY A 57 12.89 12.66 1.76
CA GLY A 57 13.46 14.00 1.71
C GLY A 57 12.52 15.11 2.17
N LEU A 58 11.27 14.80 2.53
CA LEU A 58 10.32 15.79 3.03
C LEU A 58 10.58 16.08 4.50
N GLU A 59 11.00 17.31 4.80
CA GLU A 59 11.10 17.80 6.18
C GLU A 59 9.70 17.93 6.79
N MET A 60 9.52 17.39 7.99
CA MET A 60 8.31 17.51 8.79
C MET A 60 8.61 18.23 10.09
N VAL A 61 7.70 19.12 10.51
CA VAL A 61 7.84 19.88 11.75
C VAL A 61 6.67 19.55 12.68
N ALA A 62 6.98 19.08 13.89
CA ALA A 62 5.99 18.85 14.93
C ALA A 62 6.60 19.10 16.32
N GLY A 63 5.86 19.80 17.19
CA GLY A 63 6.32 20.07 18.56
C GLY A 63 7.61 20.87 18.66
N GLY A 64 7.90 21.72 17.66
CA GLY A 64 9.11 22.55 17.61
C GLY A 64 10.38 21.83 17.13
N ALA A 65 10.29 20.55 16.74
CA ALA A 65 11.39 19.80 16.15
C ALA A 65 11.13 19.50 14.66
N SER A 66 12.20 19.56 13.84
CA SER A 66 12.17 19.05 12.46
C SER A 66 12.74 17.63 12.38
N PHE A 67 12.15 16.82 11.51
CA PHE A 67 12.53 15.42 11.33
C PHE A 67 12.14 14.93 9.92
N HIS A 68 12.73 13.81 9.52
CA HIS A 68 12.42 13.11 8.28
C HIS A 68 11.89 11.72 8.60
N VAL A 69 11.06 11.17 7.70
CA VAL A 69 10.46 9.84 7.87
C VAL A 69 10.66 9.01 6.61
N THR A 70 11.08 7.77 6.81
CA THR A 70 11.18 6.76 5.77
C THR A 70 10.04 5.75 5.88
N PHE A 71 9.79 4.99 4.82
CA PHE A 71 8.89 3.84 4.86
C PHE A 71 9.49 2.66 4.10
N SER A 72 8.99 1.47 4.36
CA SER A 72 9.29 0.27 3.59
C SER A 72 8.04 -0.21 2.88
N ALA A 73 8.19 -0.82 1.70
CA ALA A 73 7.06 -1.33 0.92
C ALA A 73 7.34 -2.75 0.45
N GLY A 74 6.30 -3.58 0.49
CA GLY A 74 6.25 -4.87 -0.18
C GLY A 74 5.36 -4.78 -1.40
N ILE A 75 5.78 -5.36 -2.52
CA ILE A 75 5.03 -5.37 -3.78
C ILE A 75 4.76 -6.81 -4.18
N ALA A 76 3.51 -7.08 -4.55
CA ALA A 76 3.11 -8.36 -5.13
C ALA A 76 2.24 -8.10 -6.36
N GLY A 77 2.27 -9.05 -7.30
CA GLY A 77 1.48 -9.00 -8.54
C GLY A 77 0.35 -9.99 -8.50
N ILE A 78 -0.80 -9.61 -9.06
CA ILE A 78 -1.93 -10.53 -9.24
C ILE A 78 -1.83 -11.20 -10.61
N GLY A 79 -1.76 -12.53 -10.62
CA GLY A 79 -1.88 -13.31 -11.85
C GLY A 79 -3.33 -13.33 -12.38
N ARG A 80 -3.55 -13.92 -13.56
CA ARG A 80 -4.85 -13.94 -14.26
C ARG A 80 -6.01 -14.60 -13.48
N THR A 81 -5.73 -15.36 -12.43
CA THR A 81 -6.72 -16.13 -11.63
C THR A 81 -6.75 -15.70 -10.15
N GLY A 82 -6.15 -14.56 -9.81
CA GLY A 82 -5.66 -14.30 -8.46
C GLY A 82 -6.71 -14.11 -7.37
N ASP A 83 -6.48 -14.77 -6.23
CA ASP A 83 -7.12 -14.53 -4.94
C ASP A 83 -6.55 -13.26 -4.29
N THR A 84 -7.43 -12.36 -3.85
CA THR A 84 -7.06 -11.11 -3.18
C THR A 84 -6.36 -11.36 -1.86
N ALA A 85 -6.73 -12.40 -1.11
CA ALA A 85 -6.07 -12.72 0.16
C ALA A 85 -4.63 -13.19 -0.06
N GLY A 86 -4.40 -14.03 -1.07
CA GLY A 86 -3.05 -14.42 -1.50
C GLY A 86 -2.18 -13.24 -1.93
N LEU A 87 -2.75 -12.25 -2.64
CA LEU A 87 -2.03 -11.04 -3.05
C LEU A 87 -1.59 -10.21 -1.85
N VAL A 88 -2.48 -9.98 -0.88
CA VAL A 88 -2.16 -9.22 0.34
C VAL A 88 -1.09 -9.95 1.14
N ALA A 89 -1.23 -11.27 1.33
CA ALA A 89 -0.24 -12.07 2.04
C ALA A 89 1.15 -12.04 1.36
N ALA A 90 1.20 -11.99 0.03
CA ALA A 90 2.44 -11.85 -0.73
C ALA A 90 3.09 -10.46 -0.53
N ALA A 91 2.29 -9.40 -0.62
CA ALA A 91 2.78 -8.04 -0.33
C ALA A 91 3.30 -7.92 1.10
N ASP A 92 2.62 -8.51 2.09
CA ASP A 92 3.04 -8.51 3.50
C ASP A 92 4.35 -9.27 3.72
N ARG A 93 4.56 -10.42 3.05
CA ARG A 93 5.86 -11.12 3.11
C ARG A 93 6.98 -10.26 2.56
N ALA A 94 6.77 -9.62 1.41
CA ALA A 94 7.76 -8.74 0.82
C ALA A 94 8.05 -7.54 1.74
N LEU A 95 7.01 -6.96 2.35
CA LEU A 95 7.17 -5.87 3.33
C LEU A 95 7.94 -6.32 4.57
N TYR A 96 7.66 -7.53 5.06
CA TYR A 96 8.41 -8.12 6.17
C TYR A 96 9.89 -8.25 5.82
N ARG A 97 10.24 -8.76 4.63
CA ARG A 97 11.64 -8.82 4.17
C ARG A 97 12.26 -7.43 4.07
N ALA A 98 11.54 -6.44 3.52
CA ALA A 98 12.02 -5.07 3.48
C ALA A 98 12.37 -4.54 4.88
N LYS A 99 11.55 -4.86 5.90
CA LYS A 99 11.82 -4.49 7.29
C LYS A 99 12.99 -5.26 7.90
N SER A 100 13.09 -6.56 7.64
CA SER A 100 14.15 -7.43 8.16
C SER A 100 15.52 -7.14 7.55
N ASP A 101 15.56 -6.72 6.28
CA ASP A 101 16.80 -6.46 5.56
C ASP A 101 17.38 -5.07 5.83
N GLY A 102 16.77 -4.28 6.73
CA GLY A 102 17.28 -2.97 7.14
C GLY A 102 16.32 -1.80 6.92
N ARG A 103 15.06 -2.04 6.57
CA ARG A 103 14.03 -1.01 6.32
C ARG A 103 14.41 -0.08 5.15
N ASP A 104 13.64 1.00 5.02
CA ASP A 104 13.77 2.05 4.00
C ASP A 104 14.03 1.52 2.58
N ARG A 105 13.22 0.52 2.17
CA ARG A 105 13.36 -0.13 0.87
C ARG A 105 12.06 -0.69 0.35
N VAL A 106 12.09 -1.00 -0.94
CA VAL A 106 11.02 -1.70 -1.66
C VAL A 106 11.50 -3.11 -1.97
N VAL A 107 10.67 -4.11 -1.68
CA VAL A 107 10.94 -5.51 -2.01
C VAL A 107 9.76 -6.05 -2.82
N ILE A 108 10.05 -6.82 -3.88
CA ILE A 108 9.06 -7.57 -4.65
C ILE A 108 8.96 -8.97 -4.02
N ASP A 109 7.74 -9.50 -3.85
CA ASP A 109 7.54 -10.90 -3.47
C ASP A 109 8.08 -11.81 -4.59
N ASP A 110 8.99 -12.71 -4.23
CA ASP A 110 9.63 -13.65 -5.15
C ASP A 110 8.90 -15.01 -5.22
N GLY A 111 7.68 -15.08 -4.68
CA GLY A 111 6.90 -16.32 -4.60
C GLY A 111 7.42 -17.36 -3.60
N ARG A 112 8.50 -17.08 -2.85
CA ARG A 112 8.98 -18.00 -1.82
C ARG A 112 8.15 -17.86 -0.54
N SER A 113 7.69 -18.99 -0.01
CA SER A 113 7.02 -19.10 1.28
C SER A 113 7.97 -18.68 2.41
N GLY A 114 8.01 -17.38 2.71
CA GLY A 114 8.63 -16.83 3.91
C GLY A 114 7.59 -16.60 5.02
N PRO A 115 8.02 -16.32 6.26
CA PRO A 115 7.09 -15.97 7.33
C PRO A 115 6.30 -14.73 6.93
N VAL A 116 4.97 -14.87 6.90
CA VAL A 116 4.02 -13.75 6.77
C VAL A 116 3.99 -13.06 8.14
N ALA A 117 4.14 -11.74 8.20
CA ALA A 117 3.82 -11.00 9.42
C ALA A 117 2.36 -11.33 9.75
N THR A 118 2.05 -11.94 10.90
CA THR A 118 0.71 -12.48 11.20
C THR A 118 -0.36 -11.44 10.89
N ALA A 119 -0.97 -11.56 9.71
CA ALA A 119 -2.00 -10.64 9.27
C ALA A 119 -3.17 -10.84 10.24
N ARG A 120 -3.56 -9.77 10.94
CA ARG A 120 -4.85 -9.80 11.64
C ARG A 120 -5.90 -10.10 10.57
N PRO A 121 -6.89 -10.97 10.83
CA PRO A 121 -7.95 -11.23 9.89
C PRO A 121 -8.54 -9.88 9.46
N VAL A 122 -8.50 -9.60 8.16
CA VAL A 122 -9.36 -8.56 7.59
C VAL A 122 -10.77 -9.01 7.84
N ASP A 123 -11.40 -8.38 8.83
CA ASP A 123 -12.82 -8.54 9.04
C ASP A 123 -13.49 -8.13 7.73
N ARG A 124 -14.08 -9.10 7.04
CA ARG A 124 -14.77 -8.92 5.77
C ARG A 124 -16.07 -8.19 6.07
N GLY A 125 -15.97 -6.89 6.30
CA GLY A 125 -17.10 -5.97 6.32
C GLY A 125 -17.67 -5.85 4.92
N ALA A 126 -18.81 -6.50 4.70
CA ALA A 126 -19.64 -6.38 3.51
C ALA A 126 -19.98 -4.93 3.15
N ALA A 127 -20.15 -4.66 1.85
CA ALA A 127 -21.25 -3.91 1.20
C ALA A 127 -20.79 -3.52 -0.24
N VAL A 128 -21.55 -3.58 -1.33
CA VAL A 128 -22.99 -3.35 -1.54
C VAL A 128 -23.44 -4.18 -2.77
N ARG A 129 -24.60 -4.84 -2.65
CA ARG A 129 -25.38 -5.34 -3.80
C ARG A 129 -25.90 -4.15 -4.61
N ALA A 130 -25.59 -4.10 -5.91
CA ALA A 130 -26.38 -3.33 -6.86
C ALA A 130 -27.39 -4.28 -7.53
N THR A 131 -28.65 -4.06 -7.22
CA THR A 131 -29.82 -4.77 -7.77
C THR A 131 -29.96 -4.48 -9.26
N SER A 132 -30.22 -5.52 -10.06
CA SER A 132 -30.53 -5.41 -11.48
C SER A 132 -31.86 -4.70 -11.74
N VAL A 133 -31.80 -3.73 -12.67
CA VAL A 133 -32.80 -3.25 -13.63
C VAL A 133 -34.25 -3.74 -13.48
N GLY A 134 -35.15 -2.80 -13.19
CA GLY A 134 -36.59 -2.88 -13.47
C GLY A 134 -37.02 -1.68 -14.30
N ARG A 135 -37.15 -1.90 -15.61
CA ARG A 135 -37.70 -1.00 -16.63
C ARG A 135 -39.15 -0.65 -16.27
N ALA A 136 -39.45 0.63 -16.10
CA ALA A 136 -40.84 1.12 -16.14
C ALA A 136 -41.12 1.68 -17.54
N GLU A 137 -41.78 0.87 -18.37
CA GLU A 137 -42.52 1.36 -19.53
C GLU A 137 -43.98 1.52 -19.15
N ARG A 138 -44.45 2.77 -19.12
CA ARG A 138 -45.62 3.35 -19.82
C ARG A 138 -46.06 4.62 -19.11
#